data_AF-A0A417HM33-F1
#
_entry.id   AF-A0A417HM33-F1
#
_cell.length_a   1.000
_cell.length_b   1.000
_cell.length_c   1.000
_cell.angle_alpha   90.00
_cell.angle_beta   90.00
_cell.angle_gamma   90.00
#
_symmetry.space_group_name_H-M   'P 1'
#
loop_
_entity.id
_entity.type
_entity.pdbx_description
1 polymer ?
#
loop_
_entity_poly.entity_id
_entity_poly.type
_entity_poly.pdbx_seq_one_letter_code
_entity_poly.pdbx_strand_id
1 'polypeptide(L)'
;MEKMDKEQKTITVQEIGEIIRRDFSRKYRRFASFPGSGKLWDSLMETAENGEMLSHYQFCNDVMGIPPARVHMRLWGEQLGQLSREEKQAMGAFWGFVFKEALGYTGQQSVSCVEGGLRTATRYTRLDRPPRIQWKEDKVWPSVPDKNSSCSI
;
A
#
# COMPACT_ATOMS: atom_id res chain seq x y z
N MET A 1 -14.11 -31.62 -13.64
CA MET A 1 -13.09 -30.77 -13.00
C MET A 1 -13.83 -29.59 -12.41
N GLU A 2 -14.22 -29.68 -11.14
CA GLU A 2 -14.99 -28.63 -10.46
C GLU A 2 -14.19 -27.34 -10.42
N LYS A 3 -14.76 -26.27 -10.96
CA LYS A 3 -14.31 -24.91 -10.67
C LYS A 3 -14.73 -24.62 -9.24
N MET A 4 -13.87 -24.86 -8.27
CA MET A 4 -14.03 -24.26 -6.95
C MET A 4 -13.83 -22.76 -7.12
N ASP A 5 -14.92 -22.01 -7.26
CA ASP A 5 -14.94 -20.58 -7.04
C ASP A 5 -14.54 -20.33 -5.58
N LYS A 6 -13.23 -20.21 -5.34
CA LYS A 6 -12.72 -19.79 -4.04
C LYS A 6 -13.31 -18.41 -3.76
N GLU A 7 -14.12 -18.33 -2.70
CA GLU A 7 -14.71 -17.10 -2.21
C GLU A 7 -13.63 -16.02 -2.11
N GLN A 8 -13.90 -14.85 -2.69
CA GLN A 8 -12.96 -13.75 -2.67
C GLN A 8 -12.88 -13.22 -1.23
N LYS A 9 -11.75 -13.48 -0.56
CA LYS A 9 -11.51 -13.02 0.79
C LYS A 9 -11.66 -11.49 0.85
N THR A 10 -12.42 -11.02 1.82
CA THR A 10 -12.56 -9.60 2.12
C THR A 10 -11.72 -9.26 3.33
N ILE A 11 -11.08 -8.09 3.33
CA ILE A 11 -10.36 -7.55 4.49
C ILE A 11 -10.58 -6.04 4.56
N THR A 12 -10.77 -5.51 5.76
CA THR A 12 -10.92 -4.08 5.99
C THR A 12 -9.58 -3.40 6.21
N VAL A 13 -9.49 -2.11 5.90
CA VAL A 13 -8.27 -1.33 6.19
C VAL A 13 -7.95 -1.22 7.68
N GLN A 14 -8.97 -1.24 8.54
CA GLN A 14 -8.82 -1.30 9.99
C GLN A 14 -8.13 -2.60 10.41
N GLU A 15 -8.60 -3.74 9.90
CA GLU A 15 -7.97 -5.05 10.16
C GLU A 15 -6.53 -5.10 9.64
N ILE A 16 -6.25 -4.51 8.46
CA ILE A 16 -4.88 -4.41 7.93
C ILE A 16 -3.99 -3.61 8.88
N GLY A 17 -4.45 -2.44 9.32
CA GLY A 17 -3.73 -1.59 10.27
C GLY A 17 -3.46 -2.29 11.60
N GLU A 18 -4.42 -3.04 12.13
CA GLU A 18 -4.26 -3.85 13.33
C GLU A 18 -3.23 -4.98 13.16
N ILE A 19 -3.28 -5.71 12.04
CA ILE A 19 -2.32 -6.78 11.72
C ILE A 19 -0.90 -6.20 11.64
N ILE A 20 -0.72 -5.05 10.99
CA ILE A 20 0.59 -4.39 10.89
C ILE A 20 1.11 -4.03 12.28
N ARG A 21 0.35 -3.29 13.09
CA ARG A 21 0.78 -2.86 14.43
C ARG A 21 1.10 -4.04 15.36
N ARG A 22 0.31 -5.11 15.27
CA ARG A 22 0.47 -6.29 16.13
C ARG A 22 1.67 -7.16 15.73
N ASP A 23 1.84 -7.42 14.43
CA ASP A 23 2.68 -8.52 13.96
C ASP A 23 3.94 -8.10 13.19
N PHE A 24 4.06 -6.83 12.75
CA PHE A 24 5.20 -6.38 11.95
C PHE A 24 6.53 -6.59 12.68
N SER A 25 6.71 -5.99 13.87
CA SER A 25 7.96 -6.13 14.64
C SER A 25 8.25 -7.57 15.08
N ARG A 26 7.21 -8.42 15.19
CA ARG A 26 7.34 -9.82 15.58
C ARG A 26 7.89 -10.67 14.43
N LYS A 27 7.36 -10.49 13.21
CA LYS A 27 7.75 -11.26 12.02
C LYS A 27 9.00 -10.69 11.34
N TYR A 28 9.15 -9.37 11.32
CA TYR A 28 10.25 -8.66 10.67
C TYR A 28 11.20 -8.09 11.73
N ARG A 29 11.76 -8.98 12.58
CA ARG A 29 12.56 -8.61 13.77
C ARG A 29 13.69 -7.63 13.51
N ARG A 30 14.34 -7.71 12.35
CA ARG A 30 15.41 -6.78 11.94
C ARG A 30 14.94 -5.33 11.91
N PHE A 31 13.66 -5.09 11.68
CA PHE A 31 13.03 -3.77 11.60
C PHE A 31 12.09 -3.53 12.81
N ALA A 32 12.32 -4.19 13.94
CA ALA A 32 11.41 -4.10 15.10
C ALA A 32 11.30 -2.68 15.69
N SER A 33 12.32 -1.84 15.51
CA SER A 33 12.35 -0.42 15.91
C SER A 33 11.79 0.53 14.84
N PHE A 34 11.37 0.02 13.68
CA PHE A 34 10.85 0.85 12.60
C PHE A 34 9.46 1.41 12.86
N PRO A 35 8.52 0.69 13.51
CA PRO A 35 7.24 1.29 13.87
C PRO A 35 7.39 2.56 14.71
N GLY A 36 6.72 3.63 14.29
CA GLY A 36 6.80 4.93 14.95
C GLY A 36 8.10 5.70 14.70
N SER A 37 8.93 5.31 13.72
CA SER A 37 10.21 5.98 13.43
C SER A 37 10.07 7.32 12.68
N GLY A 38 8.89 7.94 12.67
CA GLY A 38 8.61 9.24 12.04
C GLY A 38 8.02 9.15 10.64
N LYS A 39 8.28 10.18 9.82
CA LYS A 39 7.56 10.47 8.56
C LYS A 39 7.42 9.28 7.60
N LEU A 40 8.46 8.46 7.47
CA LEU A 40 8.39 7.28 6.61
C LEU A 40 7.38 6.25 7.13
N TRP A 41 7.40 5.96 8.43
CA TRP A 41 6.41 5.06 9.02
C TRP A 41 4.99 5.64 8.89
N ASP A 42 4.83 6.93 9.18
CA ASP A 42 3.54 7.59 9.18
C ASP A 42 2.90 7.56 7.78
N SER A 43 3.65 7.91 6.73
CA SER A 43 3.17 7.85 5.34
C SER A 43 2.83 6.43 4.88
N LEU A 44 3.59 5.42 5.32
CA LEU A 44 3.31 4.01 5.03
C LEU A 44 2.01 3.55 5.68
N MET A 45 1.79 3.89 6.95
CA MET A 45 0.55 3.58 7.66
C MET A 45 -0.64 4.33 7.09
N GLU A 46 -0.48 5.63 6.79
CA GLU A 46 -1.51 6.45 6.14
C GLU A 46 -1.95 5.82 4.82
N THR A 47 -1.00 5.34 4.01
CA THR A 47 -1.31 4.65 2.74
C THR A 47 -2.00 3.31 2.98
N ALA A 48 -1.55 2.52 3.96
CA ALA A 48 -2.10 1.18 4.23
C ALA A 48 -3.50 1.22 4.87
N GLU A 49 -3.82 2.30 5.59
CA GLU A 49 -5.12 2.50 6.25
C GLU A 49 -6.11 3.28 5.38
N ASN A 50 -5.66 3.86 4.27
CA ASN A 50 -6.52 4.44 3.25
C ASN A 50 -6.84 3.39 2.17
N GLY A 51 -8.11 2.97 2.13
CA GLY A 51 -8.52 1.86 1.27
C GLY A 51 -8.43 2.16 -0.22
N GLU A 52 -8.73 3.39 -0.63
CA GLU A 52 -8.57 3.83 -2.01
C GLU A 52 -7.09 3.78 -2.41
N MET A 53 -6.20 4.37 -1.60
CA MET A 53 -4.75 4.34 -1.85
C MET A 53 -4.22 2.90 -1.91
N LEU A 54 -4.55 2.06 -0.92
CA LEU A 54 -4.08 0.68 -0.90
C LEU A 54 -4.61 -0.13 -2.10
N SER A 55 -5.83 0.14 -2.56
CA SER A 55 -6.38 -0.48 -3.77
C SER A 55 -5.62 -0.07 -5.03
N HIS A 56 -5.19 1.19 -5.13
CA HIS A 56 -4.32 1.65 -6.22
C HIS A 56 -2.94 0.98 -6.18
N TYR A 57 -2.38 0.78 -4.99
CA TYR A 57 -1.13 0.03 -4.83
C TYR A 57 -1.27 -1.42 -5.27
N GLN A 58 -2.38 -2.07 -4.88
CA GLN A 58 -2.71 -3.42 -5.31
C GLN A 58 -2.84 -3.49 -6.84
N PHE A 59 -3.56 -2.56 -7.46
CA PHE A 59 -3.71 -2.47 -8.91
C PHE A 59 -2.36 -2.27 -9.62
N CYS A 60 -1.54 -1.34 -9.13
CA CYS A 60 -0.21 -1.08 -9.69
C CYS A 60 0.68 -2.34 -9.62
N ASN A 61 0.63 -3.08 -8.52
CA ASN A 61 1.38 -4.31 -8.35
C ASN A 61 0.88 -5.41 -9.29
N ASP A 62 -0.44 -5.64 -9.33
CA ASP A 62 -1.04 -6.79 -9.98
C ASP A 62 -1.08 -6.62 -11.50
N VAL A 63 -1.60 -5.48 -11.96
CA VAL A 63 -1.89 -5.22 -13.37
C VAL A 63 -0.70 -4.55 -14.06
N MET A 64 -0.15 -3.51 -13.44
CA MET A 64 0.93 -2.72 -14.07
C MET A 64 2.33 -3.30 -13.83
N GLY A 65 2.45 -4.27 -12.92
CA GLY A 65 3.73 -4.86 -12.55
C GLY A 65 4.69 -3.92 -11.82
N ILE A 66 4.18 -2.83 -11.24
CA ILE A 66 4.96 -1.80 -10.57
C ILE A 66 5.03 -2.13 -9.06
N PRO A 67 6.23 -2.29 -8.48
CA PRO A 67 6.38 -2.58 -7.05
C PRO A 67 5.79 -1.51 -6.14
N PRO A 68 5.11 -1.89 -5.03
CA PRO A 68 4.52 -0.93 -4.09
C PRO A 68 5.55 0.03 -3.46
N ALA A 69 6.78 -0.41 -3.19
CA ALA A 69 7.84 0.47 -2.71
C ALA A 69 8.21 1.56 -3.75
N ARG A 70 8.14 1.25 -5.05
CA ARG A 70 8.37 2.24 -6.12
C ARG A 70 7.21 3.21 -6.21
N VAL A 71 5.97 2.72 -6.12
CA VAL A 71 4.76 3.57 -6.08
C VAL A 71 4.86 4.55 -4.91
N HIS A 72 5.25 4.07 -3.73
CA HIS A 72 5.40 4.91 -2.55
C HIS A 72 6.45 6.01 -2.70
N MET A 73 7.62 5.70 -3.24
CA MET A 73 8.63 6.73 -3.53
C MET A 73 8.14 7.79 -4.53
N ARG A 74 7.27 7.42 -5.48
CA ARG A 74 6.72 8.39 -6.44
C ARG A 74 5.69 9.32 -5.82
N LEU A 75 4.90 8.82 -4.87
CA LEU A 75 3.82 9.59 -4.24
C LEU A 75 4.31 10.45 -3.08
N TRP A 76 5.27 9.93 -2.31
CA TRP A 76 5.70 10.52 -1.05
C TRP A 76 7.16 10.99 -1.07
N GLY A 77 7.91 10.73 -2.14
CA GLY A 77 9.35 10.95 -2.19
C GLY A 77 9.76 12.40 -1.98
N GLU A 78 8.96 13.36 -2.44
CA GLU A 78 9.24 14.78 -2.24
C GLU A 78 9.12 15.17 -0.75
N GLN A 79 8.09 14.67 -0.08
CA GLN A 79 7.81 14.92 1.34
C GLN A 79 8.76 14.18 2.27
N LEU A 80 9.20 12.98 1.87
CA LEU A 80 10.14 12.15 2.61
C LEU A 80 11.60 12.58 2.43
N GLY A 81 11.91 13.22 1.31
CA GLY A 81 13.29 13.58 0.96
C GLY A 81 14.18 12.36 0.75
N GLN A 82 15.47 12.51 1.06
CA GLN A 82 16.46 11.47 0.82
C GLN A 82 16.44 10.41 1.94
N LEU A 83 15.87 9.24 1.63
CA LEU A 83 15.90 8.10 2.53
C LEU A 83 17.28 7.40 2.56
N SER A 84 17.69 7.02 3.77
CA SER A 84 18.85 6.17 4.03
C SER A 84 18.65 4.76 3.45
N ARG A 85 19.74 3.97 3.43
CA ARG A 85 19.70 2.57 3.02
C ARG A 85 18.79 1.73 3.92
N GLU A 86 18.82 1.99 5.23
CA GLU A 86 18.04 1.24 6.21
C GLU A 86 16.55 1.54 6.08
N GLU A 87 16.18 2.80 5.92
CA GLU A 87 14.81 3.24 5.66
C GLU A 87 14.24 2.63 4.37
N LYS A 88 15.03 2.61 3.29
CA LYS A 88 14.63 1.94 2.04
C LYS A 88 14.38 0.45 2.22
N GLN A 89 15.21 -0.22 3.02
CA GLN A 89 15.03 -1.64 3.35
C GLN A 89 13.80 -1.86 4.24
N ALA A 90 13.57 -0.97 5.21
CA ALA A 90 12.42 -1.01 6.10
C ALA A 90 11.10 -0.78 5.34
N MET A 91 11.06 0.17 4.41
CA MET A 91 9.93 0.36 3.49
C MET A 91 9.67 -0.89 2.63
N GLY A 92 10.73 -1.51 2.09
CA GLY A 92 10.60 -2.77 1.36
C GLY A 92 10.01 -3.89 2.23
N ALA A 93 10.47 -4.01 3.47
CA ALA A 93 9.96 -4.96 4.45
C ALA A 93 8.49 -4.67 4.83
N PHE A 94 8.12 -3.41 4.99
CA PHE A 94 6.74 -2.98 5.24
C PHE A 94 5.81 -3.48 4.14
N TRP A 95 6.11 -3.19 2.87
CA TRP A 95 5.28 -3.65 1.77
C TRP A 95 5.29 -5.17 1.61
N GLY A 96 6.41 -5.82 1.94
CA GLY A 96 6.48 -7.28 2.03
C GLY A 96 5.52 -7.85 3.06
N PHE A 97 5.45 -7.22 4.23
CA PHE A 97 4.50 -7.60 5.27
C PHE A 97 3.05 -7.35 4.82
N VAL A 98 2.73 -6.17 4.30
CA VAL A 98 1.35 -5.84 3.86
C VAL A 98 0.88 -6.84 2.80
N PHE A 99 1.65 -7.02 1.73
CA PHE A 99 1.21 -7.88 0.63
C PHE A 99 1.17 -9.36 1.03
N LYS A 100 2.17 -9.87 1.76
CA LYS A 100 2.20 -11.30 2.09
C LYS A 100 1.32 -11.65 3.28
N GLU A 101 1.40 -10.87 4.35
CA GLU A 101 0.79 -11.24 5.63
C GLU A 101 -0.64 -10.72 5.75
N ALA A 102 -0.92 -9.50 5.28
CA ALA A 102 -2.28 -8.94 5.35
C ALA A 102 -3.10 -9.31 4.11
N LEU A 103 -2.54 -9.18 2.91
CA LEU A 103 -3.25 -9.43 1.65
C LEU A 103 -3.09 -10.87 1.10
N GLY A 104 -2.25 -11.70 1.73
CA GLY A 104 -2.13 -13.13 1.41
C GLY A 104 -1.42 -13.45 0.10
N TYR A 105 -0.55 -12.58 -0.41
CA TYR A 105 0.28 -12.87 -1.58
C TYR A 105 1.33 -13.92 -1.24
N THR A 106 1.47 -14.93 -2.09
CA THR A 106 2.34 -16.09 -1.82
C THR A 106 3.66 -16.04 -2.56
N GLY A 107 3.73 -15.32 -3.68
CA GLY A 107 4.91 -15.18 -4.52
C GLY A 107 5.48 -13.77 -4.51
N GLN A 108 6.70 -13.65 -5.02
CA GLN A 108 7.37 -12.36 -5.21
C GLN A 108 8.37 -12.41 -6.35
N GLN A 109 8.67 -11.26 -6.92
CA GLN A 109 9.70 -11.07 -7.94
C GLN A 109 10.44 -9.75 -7.68
N SER A 110 11.77 -9.80 -7.66
CA SER A 110 12.60 -8.59 -7.64
C SER A 110 12.67 -8.00 -9.05
N VAL A 111 12.41 -6.70 -9.18
CA VAL A 111 12.51 -5.97 -10.44
C VAL A 111 13.43 -4.77 -10.29
N SER A 112 14.16 -4.45 -11.36
CA SER A 112 14.99 -3.24 -11.41
C SER A 112 14.13 -2.00 -11.24
N CYS A 113 14.61 -1.07 -10.42
CA CYS A 113 13.98 0.19 -10.11
C CYS A 113 15.05 1.29 -10.18
N VAL A 114 14.72 2.49 -10.65
CA VAL A 114 15.63 3.65 -10.59
C VAL A 114 14.80 4.84 -10.15
N GLU A 115 14.34 4.81 -8.90
CA GLU A 115 13.46 5.83 -8.32
C GLU A 115 13.91 6.16 -6.89
N GLY A 116 14.19 7.43 -6.57
CA GLY A 116 14.61 7.84 -5.23
C GLY A 116 15.86 7.11 -4.68
N GLY A 117 16.73 6.62 -5.57
CA GLY A 117 17.89 5.80 -5.21
C GLY A 117 17.58 4.34 -4.83
N LEU A 118 16.34 3.87 -4.98
CA LEU A 118 16.03 2.43 -5.02
C LEU A 118 16.56 1.86 -6.33
N ARG A 119 17.40 0.83 -6.25
CA ARG A 119 17.94 0.10 -7.44
C ARG A 119 17.09 -1.09 -7.84
N THR A 120 16.39 -1.68 -6.87
CA THR A 120 15.48 -2.80 -7.06
C THR A 120 14.32 -2.65 -6.10
N ALA A 121 13.18 -3.22 -6.45
CA ALA A 121 12.00 -3.30 -5.59
C ALA A 121 11.23 -4.59 -5.87
N THR A 122 10.46 -5.04 -4.88
CA THR A 122 9.74 -6.32 -4.95
C THR A 122 8.32 -6.10 -5.43
N ARG A 123 7.94 -6.77 -6.52
CA ARG A 123 6.54 -7.00 -6.90
C ARG A 123 6.08 -8.30 -6.26
N TYR A 124 4.82 -8.36 -5.83
CA TYR A 124 4.22 -9.54 -5.21
C TYR A 124 3.29 -10.25 -6.19
N THR A 125 3.25 -11.57 -6.14
CA THR A 125 2.43 -12.39 -7.04
C THR A 125 1.56 -13.35 -6.22
N ARG A 126 0.47 -13.81 -6.82
CA ARG A 126 -0.47 -14.78 -6.23
C ARG A 126 -1.10 -15.61 -7.34
N LEU A 127 -1.66 -16.77 -6.97
CA LEU A 127 -2.32 -17.69 -7.91
C LEU A 127 -3.84 -17.55 -7.96
N ASP A 128 -4.43 -16.96 -6.91
CA ASP A 128 -5.87 -16.75 -6.73
C ASP A 128 -6.24 -15.26 -6.84
N ARG A 129 -7.54 -14.93 -6.82
CA ARG A 129 -7.99 -13.53 -6.87
C ARG A 129 -7.47 -12.74 -5.65
N PRO A 130 -7.03 -11.49 -5.81
CA PRO A 130 -6.63 -10.65 -4.69
C PRO A 130 -7.80 -10.43 -3.71
N PRO A 131 -7.53 -10.29 -2.40
CA PRO A 131 -8.59 -9.98 -1.46
C PRO A 131 -9.17 -8.62 -1.81
N ARG A 132 -10.49 -8.50 -1.66
CA ARG A 132 -11.17 -7.22 -1.81
C ARG A 132 -10.89 -6.41 -0.54
N ILE A 133 -10.17 -5.30 -0.71
CA ILE A 133 -9.98 -4.32 0.34
C ILE A 133 -11.31 -3.57 0.51
N GLN A 134 -11.81 -3.49 1.73
CA GLN A 134 -13.02 -2.75 2.09
C GLN A 134 -12.71 -1.60 3.04
N TRP A 135 -13.42 -0.50 2.85
CA TRP A 135 -13.40 0.67 3.71
C TRP A 135 -14.80 1.28 3.71
N LYS A 136 -15.15 1.99 4.79
CA LYS A 136 -16.36 2.80 4.79
C LYS A 136 -16.08 4.07 4.00
N GLU A 137 -16.87 4.35 2.97
CA GLU A 137 -16.89 5.68 2.37
C GLU A 137 -17.50 6.63 3.41
N ASP A 138 -16.66 7.45 4.04
CA ASP A 138 -17.19 8.57 4.81
C ASP A 138 -17.85 9.55 3.83
N LYS A 139 -19.18 9.47 3.78
CA LYS A 139 -20.16 10.38 3.17
C LYS A 139 -19.62 11.51 2.26
N VAL A 140 -19.99 11.40 0.98
CA VAL A 140 -20.46 12.45 0.05
C VAL A 140 -19.56 13.69 -0.09
N TRP A 141 -18.83 13.74 -1.20
CA TRP A 141 -18.30 14.99 -1.75
C TRP A 141 -19.43 16.02 -1.90
N PRO A 142 -19.34 17.24 -1.32
CA PRO A 142 -20.31 18.27 -1.64
C PRO A 142 -20.24 18.53 -3.15
N SER A 143 -21.35 18.32 -3.84
CA SER A 143 -21.54 18.70 -5.23
C SER A 143 -21.02 20.12 -5.42
N VAL A 144 -20.11 20.30 -6.39
CA VAL A 144 -19.57 21.60 -6.78
C VAL A 144 -20.75 22.55 -7.00
N PRO A 145 -20.84 23.70 -6.30
CA PRO A 145 -21.93 24.63 -6.56
C PRO A 145 -21.84 25.10 -8.00
N ASP A 146 -22.97 24.99 -8.69
CA ASP A 146 -23.13 25.35 -10.09
C ASP A 146 -22.74 26.83 -10.28
N LYS A 147 -21.61 27.07 -10.95
CA LYS A 147 -21.18 28.43 -11.31
C LYS A 147 -21.98 28.93 -12.49
N ASN A 148 -23.29 29.12 -12.33
CA ASN A 148 -24.15 29.75 -13.32
C ASN A 148 -25.38 30.38 -12.66
N SER A 149 -25.15 31.47 -11.93
CA SER A 149 -26.12 32.53 -11.58
C SER A 149 -25.30 33.58 -10.82
N SER A 150 -24.97 34.76 -11.29
CA SER A 150 -25.61 35.65 -12.26
C SER A 150 -24.57 36.69 -12.70
N CYS A 151 -24.30 36.78 -14.01
CA CYS A 151 -23.96 38.07 -14.60
C CYS A 151 -25.26 38.85 -14.68
N SER A 152 -25.37 39.92 -13.89
CA SER A 152 -26.37 40.96 -14.11
C SER A 152 -25.60 42.24 -14.36
N ILE A 153 -25.86 42.81 -15.54
CA ILE A 153 -25.36 44.08 -16.10
C ILE A 153 -25.70 45.24 -15.17
#